data_AF-A0A146IHD2-F1
#
_entry.id   AF-A0A146IHD2-F1
#
_cell.length_a   1.000
_cell.length_b   1.000
_cell.length_c   1.000
_cell.angle_alpha   90.00
_cell.angle_beta   90.00
_cell.angle_gamma   90.00
#
_symmetry.space_group_name_H-M   'P 1'
#
loop_
_entity.id
_entity.type
_entity.pdbx_description
1 polymer ?
#
loop_
_entity_poly.entity_id
_entity_poly.type
_entity_poly.pdbx_seq_one_letter_code
_entity_poly.pdbx_strand_id
1 'polypeptide(L)'
;LRSKVHRCTGIPVGVGIAPTKTLAKLANHTAKRLQAHTGGVVDICDPVKRDWVLRNTSVGEVWGIGRKLKAHLEGMQILSAKDLATADPWMLRKKFSVVVEKTARELAGIVCLELDEIDPPRQEICCSRMFGKRLTELGPIKEAVATYMMRPSEK
;
A
#
# COMPACT_ATOMS: atom_id res chain seq x y z
N LEU A 1 -6.56 -9.80 19.82
CA LEU A 1 -7.00 -9.85 18.40
C LEU A 1 -6.35 -11.00 17.62
N ARG A 2 -5.02 -10.99 17.41
CA ARG A 2 -4.28 -12.00 16.63
C ARG A 2 -4.61 -13.46 16.97
N SER A 3 -4.52 -13.80 18.26
CA SER A 3 -4.79 -15.16 18.75
C SER A 3 -6.24 -15.58 18.51
N LYS A 4 -7.19 -14.63 18.55
CA LYS A 4 -8.60 -14.89 18.25
C LYS A 4 -8.79 -15.20 16.76
N VAL A 5 -8.19 -14.39 15.87
CA VAL A 5 -8.23 -14.63 14.42
C VAL A 5 -7.63 -16.00 14.10
N HIS A 6 -6.43 -16.29 14.62
CA HIS A 6 -5.78 -17.58 14.40
C HIS A 6 -6.60 -18.76 14.93
N ARG A 7 -7.22 -18.63 16.12
CA ARG A 7 -8.10 -19.67 16.67
C ARG A 7 -9.34 -19.91 15.80
N CYS A 8 -9.90 -18.86 15.20
CA CYS A 8 -11.11 -18.96 14.41
C CYS A 8 -10.87 -19.38 12.95
N THR A 9 -9.73 -19.01 12.35
CA THR A 9 -9.48 -19.22 10.91
C THR A 9 -8.26 -20.09 10.61
N GLY A 10 -7.36 -20.31 11.58
CA GLY A 10 -6.06 -20.94 11.36
C GLY A 10 -5.04 -20.05 10.62
N ILE A 11 -5.40 -18.81 10.26
CA ILE A 11 -4.55 -17.93 9.44
C ILE A 11 -3.78 -16.96 10.34
N PRO A 12 -2.43 -16.93 10.31
CA PRO A 12 -1.65 -15.96 11.05
C PRO A 12 -1.81 -14.56 10.43
N VAL A 13 -1.92 -13.55 11.29
CA VAL A 13 -2.02 -12.15 10.88
C VAL A 13 -0.98 -11.30 11.60
N GLY A 14 -0.54 -10.21 10.99
CA GLY A 14 0.32 -9.18 11.61
C GLY A 14 -0.52 -7.97 12.04
N VAL A 15 -0.09 -7.27 13.08
CA VAL A 15 -0.76 -6.07 13.60
C VAL A 15 0.24 -4.92 13.68
N GLY A 16 -0.13 -3.78 13.11
CA GLY A 16 0.60 -2.52 13.22
C GLY A 16 -0.27 -1.46 13.90
N ILE A 17 0.31 -0.73 14.85
CA ILE A 17 -0.38 0.29 15.64
C ILE A 17 0.39 1.61 15.46
N ALA A 18 -0.31 2.67 15.05
CA ALA A 18 0.26 4.00 14.92
C ALA A 18 -0.84 5.08 14.83
N PRO A 19 -0.49 6.39 14.95
CA PRO A 19 -1.47 7.49 14.93
C PRO A 19 -2.10 7.79 13.57
N THR A 20 -1.48 7.36 12.46
CA THR A 20 -1.96 7.63 11.09
C THR A 20 -2.12 6.33 10.31
N LYS A 21 -3.00 6.32 9.29
CA LYS A 21 -3.25 5.11 8.46
C LYS A 21 -1.97 4.62 7.81
N THR A 22 -1.19 5.55 7.28
CA THR A 22 0.07 5.22 6.58
C THR A 22 1.10 4.65 7.54
N LEU A 23 1.25 5.25 8.74
CA LEU A 23 2.15 4.70 9.76
C LEU A 23 1.68 3.34 10.27
N ALA A 24 0.37 3.12 10.46
CA ALA A 24 -0.15 1.84 10.90
C ALA A 24 0.14 0.74 9.87
N LYS A 25 0.05 1.07 8.58
CA LYS A 25 0.41 0.17 7.49
C LYS A 25 1.91 -0.15 7.47
N LEU A 26 2.76 0.86 7.69
CA LEU A 26 4.21 0.72 7.79
C LEU A 26 4.63 -0.13 9.02
N ALA A 27 3.95 0.07 10.16
CA ALA A 27 4.13 -0.74 11.37
C ALA A 27 3.78 -2.21 11.10
N ASN A 28 2.68 -2.47 10.41
CA ASN A 28 2.27 -3.84 10.06
C ASN A 28 3.27 -4.50 9.10
N HIS A 29 3.80 -3.76 8.12
CA HIS A 29 4.90 -4.24 7.28
C HIS A 29 6.11 -4.66 8.14
N THR A 30 6.50 -3.83 9.10
CA THR A 30 7.62 -4.13 10.02
C THR A 30 7.34 -5.33 10.91
N ALA A 31 6.11 -5.48 11.41
CA ALA A 31 5.68 -6.62 12.22
C ALA A 31 5.80 -7.95 11.47
N LYS A 32 5.53 -7.95 10.17
CA LYS A 32 5.68 -9.14 9.31
C LYS A 32 7.14 -9.39 8.95
N ARG A 33 7.89 -8.35 8.58
CA ARG A 33 9.31 -8.46 8.19
C ARG A 33 10.18 -8.97 9.34
N LEU A 34 9.93 -8.47 10.56
CA LEU A 34 10.71 -8.81 11.75
C LEU A 34 9.90 -9.71 12.70
N GLN A 35 9.11 -10.63 12.15
CA GLN A 35 8.18 -11.44 12.94
C GLN A 35 8.88 -12.22 14.07
N ALA A 36 10.10 -12.70 13.86
CA ALA A 36 10.89 -13.39 14.89
C ALA A 36 11.20 -12.52 16.12
N HIS A 37 11.33 -11.21 15.94
CA HIS A 37 11.69 -10.26 17.01
C HIS A 37 10.46 -9.58 17.61
N THR A 38 9.44 -9.34 16.78
CA THR A 38 8.24 -8.57 17.14
C THR A 38 7.06 -9.44 17.58
N GLY A 39 7.15 -10.76 17.35
CA GLY A 39 6.03 -11.68 17.56
C GLY A 39 4.83 -11.35 16.67
N GLY A 40 5.01 -10.59 15.58
CA GLY A 40 3.94 -10.20 14.65
C GLY A 40 3.09 -9.00 15.10
N VAL A 41 3.53 -8.22 16.10
CA VAL A 41 2.88 -6.98 16.53
C VAL A 41 3.91 -5.87 16.68
N VAL A 42 3.65 -4.71 16.07
CA VAL A 42 4.50 -3.52 16.19
C VAL A 42 3.65 -2.30 16.52
N ASP A 43 4.05 -1.57 17.54
CA ASP A 43 3.48 -0.29 17.94
C ASP A 43 4.54 0.81 17.80
N ILE A 44 4.23 1.81 16.96
CA ILE A 44 5.06 2.99 16.69
C ILE A 44 4.34 4.30 17.05
N CYS A 45 3.41 4.26 18.00
CA CYS A 45 2.89 5.47 18.64
C CYS A 45 4.02 6.27 19.29
N ASP A 46 4.97 5.57 19.91
CA ASP A 46 6.20 6.16 20.45
C ASP A 46 7.09 6.75 19.33
N PRO A 47 7.49 8.04 19.42
CA PRO A 47 8.30 8.70 18.40
C PRO A 47 9.66 8.04 18.15
N VAL A 48 10.30 7.47 19.18
CA VAL A 48 11.62 6.83 19.04
C VAL A 48 11.50 5.54 18.23
N LYS A 49 10.51 4.71 18.56
CA LYS A 49 10.20 3.50 17.78
C LYS A 49 9.80 3.85 16.35
N ARG A 50 8.99 4.91 16.17
CA ARG A 50 8.57 5.40 14.85
C ARG A 50 9.76 5.81 14.00
N ASP A 51 10.66 6.59 14.57
CA ASP A 51 11.85 7.07 13.88
C ASP A 51 12.78 5.91 13.47
N TRP A 52 12.96 4.93 14.36
CA TRP A 52 13.69 3.71 14.04
C TRP A 52 13.06 2.98 12.84
N VAL A 53 11.73 2.77 12.84
CA VAL A 53 11.06 2.09 11.74
C VAL A 53 11.18 2.89 10.43
N LEU A 54 10.99 4.21 10.46
CA LEU A 54 11.08 5.07 9.28
C LEU A 54 12.48 5.02 8.64
N ARG A 55 13.54 5.06 9.43
CA ARG A 55 14.93 4.98 8.94
C ARG A 55 15.25 3.61 8.35
N ASN A 56 14.68 2.55 8.91
CA ASN A 56 14.96 1.17 8.52
C ASN A 56 14.01 0.61 7.45
N THR A 57 13.25 1.48 6.80
CA THR A 57 12.28 1.11 5.75
C THR A 57 12.59 1.86 4.47
N SER A 58 12.80 1.14 3.37
CA SER A 58 12.99 1.75 2.05
C SER A 58 11.74 2.54 1.63
N VAL A 59 11.94 3.63 0.90
CA VAL A 59 10.83 4.44 0.37
C VAL A 59 9.87 3.61 -0.50
N GLY A 60 10.37 2.56 -1.17
CA GLY A 60 9.55 1.68 -2.00
C GLY A 60 8.61 0.74 -1.24
N GLU A 61 8.81 0.59 0.09
CA GLU A 61 7.93 -0.21 0.94
C GLU A 61 6.78 0.62 1.53
N VAL A 62 6.81 1.94 1.33
CA VAL A 62 5.72 2.83 1.73
C VAL A 62 4.50 2.57 0.84
N TRP A 63 3.36 2.36 1.46
CA TRP A 63 2.11 2.14 0.74
C TRP A 63 1.77 3.32 -0.17
N GLY A 64 1.49 3.04 -1.44
CA GLY A 64 1.27 4.07 -2.48
C GLY A 64 2.52 4.41 -3.30
N ILE A 65 3.72 4.00 -2.88
CA ILE A 65 4.96 4.21 -3.63
C ILE A 65 5.28 2.97 -4.47
N GLY A 66 4.92 3.02 -5.76
CA GLY A 66 5.24 1.96 -6.72
C GLY A 66 6.64 2.06 -7.32
N ARG A 67 7.05 1.05 -8.10
CA ARG A 67 8.39 0.97 -8.73
C ARG A 67 8.84 2.24 -9.46
N LYS A 68 7.96 2.87 -10.25
CA LYS A 68 8.28 4.11 -10.97
C LYS A 68 8.50 5.29 -10.02
N LEU A 69 7.62 5.46 -9.03
CA LEU A 69 7.76 6.52 -8.03
C LEU A 69 9.04 6.32 -7.20
N LYS A 70 9.32 5.08 -6.79
CA LYS A 70 10.57 4.73 -6.10
C LYS A 70 11.78 5.21 -6.89
N ALA A 71 11.89 4.86 -8.17
CA ALA A 71 13.04 5.27 -9.00
C ALA A 71 13.18 6.81 -9.10
N HIS A 72 12.06 7.54 -9.22
CA HIS A 72 12.10 9.00 -9.23
C HIS A 72 12.52 9.59 -7.88
N LEU A 73 12.04 9.04 -6.77
CA LEU A 73 12.39 9.47 -5.41
C LEU A 73 13.85 9.18 -5.09
N GLU A 74 14.36 8.01 -5.49
CA GLU A 74 15.77 7.66 -5.33
C GLU A 74 16.68 8.59 -6.14
N GLY A 75 16.25 8.99 -7.35
CA GLY A 75 16.93 10.03 -8.13
C GLY A 75 16.98 11.39 -7.43
N MET A 76 16.12 11.64 -6.45
CA MET A 76 16.11 12.83 -5.59
C MET A 76 16.80 12.62 -4.24
N GLN A 77 17.52 11.50 -4.05
CA GLN A 77 18.13 11.10 -2.78
C GLN A 77 17.12 10.86 -1.64
N ILE A 78 15.87 10.54 -1.98
CA ILE A 78 14.84 10.12 -1.02
C ILE A 78 14.82 8.59 -1.03
N LEU A 79 15.57 7.96 -0.13
CA LEU A 79 15.84 6.51 -0.16
C LEU A 79 15.01 5.72 0.86
N SER A 80 14.68 6.36 1.99
CA SER A 80 13.96 5.79 3.11
C SER A 80 12.59 6.43 3.33
N ALA A 81 11.74 5.75 4.11
CA ALA A 81 10.48 6.33 4.57
C ALA A 81 10.73 7.57 5.45
N LYS A 82 11.87 7.63 6.16
CA LYS A 82 12.28 8.83 6.92
C LYS A 82 12.54 10.01 5.99
N ASP A 83 13.30 9.80 4.92
CA ASP A 83 13.62 10.86 3.96
C ASP A 83 12.34 11.43 3.34
N LEU A 84 11.39 10.54 2.98
CA LEU A 84 10.09 10.94 2.44
C LEU A 84 9.28 11.73 3.47
N ALA A 85 9.28 11.33 4.74
CA ALA A 85 8.59 12.04 5.81
C ALA A 85 9.17 13.44 6.08
N THR A 86 10.46 13.64 5.81
CA THR A 86 11.16 14.93 6.00
C THR A 86 11.22 15.80 4.75
N ALA A 87 10.84 15.27 3.59
CA ALA A 87 10.85 16.01 2.33
C ALA A 87 9.79 17.13 2.32
N ASP A 88 10.07 18.22 1.59
CA ASP A 88 9.13 19.35 1.46
C ASP A 88 7.80 18.89 0.83
N PRO A 89 6.67 18.97 1.56
CA PRO A 89 5.36 18.55 1.05
C PRO A 89 4.93 19.31 -0.20
N TRP A 90 5.27 20.59 -0.32
CA TRP A 90 4.87 21.39 -1.48
C TRP A 90 5.62 20.95 -2.75
N MET A 91 6.92 20.70 -2.65
CA MET A 91 7.71 20.09 -3.70
C MET A 91 7.14 18.72 -4.12
N LEU A 92 6.80 17.84 -3.16
CA LEU A 92 6.24 16.53 -3.45
C LEU A 92 4.90 16.62 -4.21
N ARG A 93 4.04 17.56 -3.81
CA ARG A 93 2.78 17.83 -4.50
C ARG A 93 3.01 18.25 -5.94
N LYS A 94 3.91 19.22 -6.15
CA LYS A 94 4.19 19.82 -7.45
C LYS A 94 4.84 18.84 -8.43
N LYS A 95 5.74 17.98 -7.93
CA LYS A 95 6.45 16.99 -8.77
C LYS A 95 5.68 15.71 -9.01
N PHE A 96 4.86 15.27 -8.06
CA PHE A 96 4.20 13.97 -8.11
C PHE A 96 2.68 14.07 -8.06
N SER A 97 2.13 14.29 -6.87
CA SER A 97 0.68 14.42 -6.66
C SER A 97 0.36 14.81 -5.21
N VAL A 98 -0.88 15.25 -4.98
CA VAL A 98 -1.45 15.43 -3.63
C VAL A 98 -1.42 14.13 -2.81
N VAL A 99 -1.46 12.95 -3.44
CA VAL A 99 -1.44 11.67 -2.72
C VAL A 99 -0.05 11.42 -2.11
N VAL A 100 1.02 11.70 -2.86
CA VAL A 100 2.40 11.57 -2.35
C VAL A 100 2.66 12.59 -1.24
N GLU A 101 2.17 13.83 -1.40
CA GLU A 101 2.21 14.85 -0.35
C GLU A 101 1.54 14.36 0.94
N LYS A 102 0.29 13.87 0.86
CA LYS A 102 -0.45 13.35 2.01
C LYS A 102 0.25 12.16 2.65
N THR A 103 0.85 11.28 1.84
CA THR A 103 1.62 10.11 2.33
C THR A 103 2.83 10.57 3.14
N ALA A 104 3.59 11.56 2.67
CA ALA A 104 4.72 12.12 3.41
C ALA A 104 4.28 12.76 4.74
N ARG A 105 3.22 13.55 4.72
CA ARG A 105 2.64 14.16 5.94
C ARG A 105 2.15 13.11 6.94
N GLU A 106 1.50 12.05 6.48
CA GLU A 106 1.07 10.92 7.31
C GLU A 106 2.26 10.21 7.97
N LEU A 107 3.37 10.01 7.24
CA LEU A 107 4.60 9.45 7.81
C LEU A 107 5.25 10.38 8.84
N ALA A 108 5.12 11.69 8.66
CA ALA A 108 5.50 12.69 9.66
C ALA A 108 4.56 12.73 10.88
N GLY A 109 3.47 11.96 10.87
CA GLY A 109 2.50 11.86 11.97
C GLY A 109 1.32 12.82 11.86
N ILE A 110 1.16 13.52 10.74
CA ILE A 110 0.03 14.43 10.49
C ILE A 110 -1.10 13.62 9.84
N VAL A 111 -2.25 13.52 10.51
CA VAL A 111 -3.42 12.81 9.98
C VAL A 111 -3.96 13.57 8.77
N CYS A 112 -3.92 12.93 7.59
CA CYS A 112 -4.41 13.45 6.31
C CYS A 112 -5.46 12.56 5.67
N LEU A 113 -5.57 11.30 6.12
CA LEU A 113 -6.51 10.31 5.62
C LEU A 113 -7.44 9.94 6.77
N GLU A 114 -8.68 10.40 6.71
CA GLU A 114 -9.71 10.02 7.68
C GLU A 114 -10.00 8.53 7.57
N LEU A 115 -10.43 7.90 8.67
CA LEU A 115 -11.00 6.56 8.67
C LEU A 115 -12.36 6.61 7.98
N ASP A 116 -12.36 6.75 6.64
CA ASP A 116 -13.59 6.86 5.86
C ASP A 116 -14.60 5.74 6.19
N GLU A 117 -15.84 6.19 6.36
CA GLU A 117 -17.05 5.39 6.44
C GLU A 117 -17.33 4.69 5.10
N ILE A 118 -17.91 3.49 5.20
CA ILE A 118 -18.49 2.62 4.16
C ILE A 118 -18.12 3.01 2.72
N ASP A 119 -17.23 2.22 2.09
CA ASP A 119 -16.91 2.34 0.66
C ASP A 119 -18.19 2.50 -0.16
N PRO A 120 -18.26 3.49 -1.08
CA PRO A 120 -19.44 3.67 -1.91
C PRO A 120 -19.71 2.39 -2.71
N PRO A 121 -20.99 2.11 -3.01
CA PRO A 121 -21.36 0.89 -3.72
C PRO A 121 -20.55 0.79 -5.02
N ARG A 122 -20.06 -0.42 -5.31
CA ARG A 122 -19.20 -0.71 -6.45
C ARG A 122 -19.83 -0.21 -7.74
N GLN A 123 -19.18 0.76 -8.40
CA GLN A 123 -19.72 1.41 -9.62
C GLN A 123 -19.31 0.71 -10.92
N GLU A 124 -18.35 -0.22 -10.88
CA GLU A 124 -17.79 -0.86 -12.07
C GLU A 124 -17.59 -2.38 -11.88
N ILE A 125 -17.93 -3.15 -12.92
CA ILE A 125 -17.63 -4.57 -13.03
C ILE A 125 -16.65 -4.79 -14.18
N CYS A 126 -15.47 -5.34 -13.88
CA CYS A 126 -14.43 -5.63 -14.85
C CYS A 126 -14.06 -7.11 -14.81
N CYS A 127 -13.86 -7.71 -15.98
CA CYS A 127 -13.16 -8.99 -16.15
C CYS A 127 -11.95 -8.78 -17.06
N SER A 128 -10.75 -8.78 -16.47
CA SER A 128 -9.49 -8.66 -17.22
C SER A 128 -8.79 -10.02 -17.32
N ARG A 129 -8.35 -10.38 -18.52
CA ARG A 129 -7.58 -11.60 -18.82
C ARG A 129 -6.41 -11.25 -19.72
N MET A 130 -5.24 -11.78 -19.37
CA MET A 130 -4.06 -11.67 -20.22
C MET A 130 -4.07 -12.82 -21.23
N PHE A 131 -3.74 -12.53 -22.49
CA PHE A 131 -3.49 -13.56 -23.49
C PHE A 131 -2.09 -14.14 -23.30
N GLY A 132 -1.94 -15.47 -23.36
CA GLY A 132 -0.64 -16.14 -23.23
C GLY A 132 0.31 -15.88 -24.41
N LYS A 133 -0.23 -15.47 -25.56
CA LYS A 133 0.52 -15.00 -26.73
C LYS A 133 -0.21 -13.81 -27.36
N ARG A 134 0.52 -13.01 -28.13
CA ARG A 134 -0.09 -11.89 -28.88
C ARG A 134 -1.05 -12.45 -29.92
N LEU A 135 -2.31 -12.02 -29.89
CA LEU A 135 -3.29 -12.29 -30.93
C LEU A 135 -3.28 -11.13 -31.93
N THR A 136 -3.23 -11.45 -33.22
CA THR A 136 -3.25 -10.48 -34.31
C THR A 136 -4.47 -10.63 -35.22
N GLU A 137 -5.20 -11.74 -35.09
CA GLU A 137 -6.34 -12.08 -35.92
C GLU A 137 -7.66 -11.84 -35.18
N LEU A 138 -8.67 -11.41 -35.93
CA LEU A 138 -9.96 -11.01 -35.38
C LEU A 138 -10.77 -12.19 -34.81
N GLY A 139 -10.68 -13.38 -35.41
CA GLY A 139 -11.43 -14.56 -34.97
C GLY A 139 -11.16 -14.94 -33.51
N PRO A 140 -9.90 -15.24 -33.15
CA PRO A 140 -9.52 -15.55 -31.76
C PRO A 140 -9.84 -14.43 -30.76
N ILE A 141 -9.79 -13.17 -31.19
CA ILE A 141 -10.14 -12.02 -30.35
C ILE A 141 -11.65 -12.02 -30.06
N LYS A 142 -12.50 -12.26 -31.08
CA LYS A 142 -13.96 -12.32 -30.92
C LYS A 142 -14.39 -13.43 -29.96
N GLU A 143 -13.82 -14.63 -30.11
CA GLU A 143 -14.09 -15.77 -29.22
C GLU A 143 -13.72 -15.47 -27.78
N ALA A 144 -12.54 -14.87 -27.57
CA ALA A 144 -12.09 -14.49 -26.25
C ALA A 144 -13.00 -13.44 -25.60
N VAL A 145 -13.41 -12.40 -26.35
CA VAL A 145 -14.34 -11.38 -25.85
C VAL A 145 -15.66 -12.04 -25.45
N ALA A 146 -16.27 -12.85 -26.32
CA ALA A 146 -17.53 -13.55 -26.01
C ALA A 146 -17.41 -14.38 -24.72
N THR A 147 -16.32 -15.14 -24.58
CA THR A 147 -16.06 -15.96 -23.39
C THR A 147 -15.89 -15.11 -22.13
N TYR A 148 -15.19 -13.98 -22.23
CA TYR A 148 -14.88 -13.14 -21.08
C TYR A 148 -16.05 -12.25 -20.64
N MET A 149 -17.02 -11.98 -21.51
CA MET A 149 -18.22 -11.20 -21.20
C MET A 149 -19.24 -11.96 -20.34
N MET A 150 -19.18 -13.29 -20.30
CA MET A 150 -20.05 -14.08 -19.43
C MET A 150 -19.83 -13.80 -17.94
N ARG A 151 -18.56 -13.72 -17.48
CA ARG A 151 -18.24 -13.53 -16.05
C ARG A 151 -18.71 -12.20 -15.43
N PRO A 152 -18.57 -11.04 -16.09
CA PRO A 152 -19.17 -9.79 -15.61
C PRO A 152 -20.68 -9.88 -15.48
N SER A 153 -21.34 -10.59 -16.40
CA SER A 153 -22.80 -10.71 -16.45
C SER A 153 -23.38 -11.57 -15.31
N GLU A 154 -22.55 -12.40 -14.67
CA GLU A 154 -22.91 -13.25 -13.51
C GLU A 154 -22.66 -12.58 -12.15
N LYS A 155 -22.08 -11.37 -12.11
CA LYS A 155 -21.63 -10.69 -10.89
C LYS A 155 -22.46 -9.47 -10.55
#